data_AF-A0A9E1RBG3-F1
#
_entry.id   AF-A0A9E1RBG3-F1
#
_cell.length_a   1.000
_cell.length_b   1.000
_cell.length_c   1.000
_cell.angle_alpha   90.00
_cell.angle_beta   90.00
_cell.angle_gamma   90.00
#
_symmetry.space_group_name_H-M   'P 1'
#
loop_
_entity.id
_entity.type
_entity.pdbx_description
1 polymer ?
#
loop_
_entity_poly.entity_id
_entity_poly.type
_entity_poly.pdbx_seq_one_letter_code
_entity_poly.pdbx_strand_id
1 'polypeptide(L)'
;MSLQQHLAIIEQQLGRPPRALKAIAASSNSGVPLVLKMHPLMDNKPFPTLYWLSSKDLHKAISQIEMTGMVKQLEQQLQDDSKWMAAYQENQRAYVAERWANCSAQDLKQLDQLGYTTLFDIYGIGGLRDWQQIRCLHMQYAHHLCGENVIGQWLDEHYGLNELTISL
;
A
#
# COMPACT_ATOMS: atom_id res chain seq x y z
N MET A 1 -12.78 -19.37 1.58
CA MET A 1 -13.91 -18.42 1.57
C MET A 1 -14.36 -18.19 0.14
N SER A 2 -15.64 -17.92 -0.09
CA SER A 2 -16.16 -17.51 -1.39
C SER A 2 -15.85 -16.04 -1.68
N LEU A 3 -15.92 -15.63 -2.95
CA LEU A 3 -15.75 -14.23 -3.35
C LEU A 3 -16.75 -13.30 -2.63
N GLN A 4 -18.02 -13.73 -2.50
CA GLN A 4 -19.05 -12.96 -1.79
C GLN A 4 -18.72 -12.77 -0.32
N GLN A 5 -18.17 -13.79 0.34
CA GLN A 5 -17.73 -13.69 1.74
C GLN A 5 -16.59 -12.68 1.88
N HIS A 6 -15.60 -12.70 0.99
CA HIS A 6 -14.53 -11.70 1.02
C HIS A 6 -15.05 -10.29 0.82
N LEU A 7 -15.97 -10.07 -0.14
CA LEU A 7 -16.53 -8.74 -0.39
C LEU A 7 -17.30 -8.20 0.82
N ALA A 8 -18.07 -9.04 1.51
CA ALA A 8 -18.77 -8.66 2.73
C ALA A 8 -17.79 -8.27 3.86
N ILE A 9 -16.72 -9.04 4.05
CA ILE A 9 -15.68 -8.72 5.04
C ILE A 9 -14.98 -7.40 4.69
N ILE A 10 -14.62 -7.20 3.42
CA ILE A 10 -14.00 -5.96 2.95
C ILE A 10 -14.92 -4.76 3.20
N GLU A 11 -16.21 -4.89 2.89
CA GLU A 11 -17.19 -3.83 3.15
C GLU A 11 -17.32 -3.52 4.64
N GLN A 12 -17.37 -4.54 5.50
CA GLN A 12 -17.36 -4.37 6.96
C GLN A 12 -16.10 -3.66 7.45
N GLN A 13 -14.93 -4.04 6.95
CA GLN A 13 -13.64 -3.44 7.30
C GLN A 13 -13.54 -1.97 6.86
N LEU A 14 -14.00 -1.67 5.64
CA LEU A 14 -13.94 -0.32 5.06
C LEU A 14 -15.09 0.58 5.50
N GLY A 15 -16.17 0.02 6.05
CA GLY A 15 -17.43 0.71 6.34
C GLY A 15 -18.21 1.16 5.09
N ARG A 16 -17.83 0.66 3.91
CA ARG A 16 -18.43 0.98 2.61
C ARG A 16 -18.05 -0.06 1.55
N PRO A 17 -18.81 -0.22 0.46
CA PRO A 17 -18.44 -1.09 -0.65
C PRO A 17 -17.06 -0.73 -1.22
N PRO A 18 -16.20 -1.73 -1.51
CA PRO A 18 -14.89 -1.46 -2.11
C PRO A 18 -15.05 -0.89 -3.52
N ARG A 19 -14.27 0.15 -3.82
CA ARG A 19 -14.25 0.85 -5.12
C ARG A 19 -12.97 0.48 -5.87
N ALA A 20 -13.06 0.13 -7.16
CA ALA A 20 -11.90 -0.20 -8.00
C ALA A 20 -11.07 -1.38 -7.47
N LEU A 21 -11.71 -2.29 -6.73
CA LEU A 21 -11.07 -3.54 -6.31
C LEU A 21 -10.75 -4.38 -7.55
N LYS A 22 -9.47 -4.70 -7.73
CA LYS A 22 -9.02 -5.61 -8.79
C LYS A 22 -8.75 -7.01 -8.24
N ALA A 23 -8.12 -7.09 -7.07
CA ALA A 23 -7.80 -8.34 -6.39
C ALA A 23 -7.58 -8.14 -4.90
N ILE A 24 -7.61 -9.22 -4.14
CA ILE A 24 -7.08 -9.25 -2.77
C ILE A 24 -5.59 -9.55 -2.90
N ALA A 25 -4.73 -8.63 -2.44
CA ALA A 25 -3.29 -8.74 -2.59
C ALA A 25 -2.65 -9.55 -1.46
N ALA A 26 -3.21 -9.45 -0.25
CA ALA A 26 -2.76 -10.19 0.92
C ALA A 26 -3.93 -10.53 1.85
N SER A 27 -3.84 -11.68 2.50
CA SER A 27 -4.80 -12.17 3.50
C SER A 27 -4.08 -12.72 4.73
N SER A 28 -4.74 -12.73 5.88
CA SER A 28 -4.25 -13.39 7.09
C SER A 28 -4.24 -14.92 6.92
N ASN A 29 -3.65 -15.63 7.89
CA ASN A 29 -3.70 -17.09 7.97
C ASN A 29 -5.14 -17.64 8.08
N SER A 30 -6.06 -16.86 8.67
CA SER A 30 -7.49 -17.18 8.73
C SER A 30 -8.26 -16.79 7.46
N GLY A 31 -7.58 -16.22 6.46
CA GLY A 31 -8.15 -15.81 5.17
C GLY A 31 -8.84 -14.44 5.19
N VAL A 32 -8.68 -13.65 6.25
CA VAL A 32 -9.24 -12.28 6.33
C VAL A 32 -8.44 -11.37 5.39
N PRO A 33 -9.08 -10.63 4.47
CA PRO A 33 -8.37 -9.69 3.58
C PRO A 33 -7.62 -8.62 4.38
N LEU A 34 -6.33 -8.45 4.07
CA LEU A 34 -5.47 -7.44 4.68
C LEU A 34 -5.19 -6.28 3.75
N VAL A 35 -4.90 -6.59 2.48
CA VAL A 35 -4.55 -5.60 1.46
C VAL A 35 -5.33 -5.87 0.19
N LEU A 36 -5.85 -4.80 -0.39
CA LEU A 36 -6.54 -4.79 -1.68
C LEU A 36 -5.59 -4.27 -2.76
N LYS A 37 -5.61 -4.91 -3.93
CA LYS A 37 -4.97 -4.39 -5.15
C LYS A 37 -6.02 -3.65 -5.97
N MET A 38 -5.71 -2.42 -6.34
CA MET A 38 -6.65 -1.52 -7.00
C MET A 38 -6.46 -1.53 -8.51
N HIS A 39 -7.53 -1.25 -9.27
CA HIS A 39 -7.42 -0.90 -10.68
C HIS A 39 -6.60 0.40 -10.84
N PRO A 40 -5.78 0.53 -11.89
CA PRO A 40 -4.97 1.72 -12.12
C PRO A 40 -5.82 2.97 -12.39
N LEU A 41 -7.00 2.79 -12.98
CA LEU A 41 -7.95 3.86 -13.30
C LEU A 41 -9.31 3.61 -12.66
N MET A 42 -9.94 4.69 -12.21
CA MET A 42 -11.34 4.75 -11.80
C MET A 42 -11.94 6.05 -12.33
N ASP A 43 -13.09 5.96 -13.00
CA ASP A 43 -13.81 7.13 -13.53
C ASP A 43 -12.90 8.06 -14.37
N ASN A 44 -12.07 7.45 -15.24
CA ASN A 44 -11.05 8.12 -16.06
C ASN A 44 -9.97 8.90 -15.29
N LYS A 45 -9.74 8.57 -14.01
CA LYS A 45 -8.70 9.18 -13.17
C LYS A 45 -7.78 8.12 -12.59
N PRO A 46 -6.47 8.42 -12.41
CA PRO A 46 -5.56 7.54 -11.68
C PRO A 46 -6.11 7.21 -10.30
N PHE A 47 -6.17 5.93 -9.97
CA PHE A 47 -6.42 5.55 -8.59
C PHE A 47 -5.16 5.89 -7.76
N PRO A 48 -5.30 6.53 -6.58
CA PRO A 48 -4.17 7.14 -5.88
C PRO A 48 -3.17 6.14 -5.29
N THR A 49 -3.54 4.87 -5.16
CA THR A 49 -2.67 3.81 -4.62
C THR A 49 -2.89 2.48 -5.33
N LEU A 50 -1.82 1.70 -5.54
CA LEU A 50 -1.91 0.34 -6.03
C LEU A 50 -2.39 -0.61 -4.93
N TYR A 51 -1.91 -0.42 -3.70
CA TYR A 51 -2.21 -1.25 -2.54
C TYR A 51 -2.95 -0.45 -1.47
N TRP A 52 -4.06 -0.97 -0.99
CA TRP A 52 -4.84 -0.36 0.08
C TRP A 52 -4.97 -1.34 1.25
N LEU A 53 -4.43 -0.98 2.41
CA LEU A 53 -4.62 -1.71 3.66
C LEU A 53 -6.10 -1.66 4.08
N SER A 54 -6.82 -2.78 3.97
CA SER A 54 -8.22 -2.89 4.38
C SER A 54 -8.36 -3.40 5.82
N SER A 55 -7.37 -4.12 6.36
CA SER A 55 -7.47 -4.66 7.72
C SER A 55 -7.69 -3.57 8.77
N LYS A 56 -8.80 -3.67 9.50
CA LYS A 56 -9.16 -2.75 10.58
C LYS A 56 -8.16 -2.79 11.74
N ASP A 57 -7.65 -3.98 12.08
CA ASP A 57 -6.74 -4.15 13.21
C ASP A 57 -5.36 -3.58 12.91
N LEU A 58 -4.81 -3.90 11.73
CA LEU A 58 -3.55 -3.31 11.27
C LEU A 58 -3.69 -1.80 11.09
N HIS A 59 -4.82 -1.33 10.53
CA HIS A 59 -5.08 0.10 10.43
C HIS A 59 -5.05 0.78 11.80
N LYS A 60 -5.75 0.21 12.80
CA LYS A 60 -5.79 0.75 14.16
C LYS A 60 -4.39 0.75 14.81
N ALA A 61 -3.66 -0.34 14.75
CA ALA A 61 -2.32 -0.46 15.32
C ALA A 61 -1.35 0.55 14.69
N ILE A 62 -1.33 0.63 13.35
CA ILE A 62 -0.49 1.58 12.62
C ILE A 62 -0.89 3.03 12.93
N SER A 63 -2.18 3.34 13.02
CA SER A 63 -2.63 4.69 13.41
C SER A 63 -2.13 5.07 14.81
N GLN A 64 -2.07 4.13 15.76
CA GLN A 64 -1.51 4.38 17.09
C GLN A 64 -0.01 4.70 17.02
N ILE A 65 0.74 4.00 16.17
CA ILE A 65 2.16 4.26 15.94
C ILE A 65 2.36 5.62 15.28
N GLU A 66 1.58 5.97 14.26
CA GLU A 66 1.69 7.27 13.59
C GLU A 66 1.43 8.45 14.53
N MET A 67 0.48 8.32 15.46
CA MET A 67 0.16 9.35 16.45
C MET A 67 1.34 9.69 17.38
N THR A 68 2.34 8.81 17.53
CA THR A 68 3.55 9.11 18.32
C THR A 68 4.55 9.99 17.56
N GLY A 69 4.25 10.38 16.31
CA GLY A 69 5.17 11.10 15.43
C GLY A 69 6.18 10.18 14.72
N MET A 70 5.93 8.87 14.69
CA MET A 70 6.88 7.87 14.17
C MET A 70 7.26 8.11 12.70
N VAL A 71 6.35 8.62 11.87
CA VAL A 71 6.65 8.96 10.46
C VAL A 71 7.88 9.87 10.35
N LYS A 72 7.90 10.96 11.13
CA LYS A 72 9.03 11.92 11.10
C LYS A 72 10.32 11.31 11.66
N GLN A 73 10.20 10.41 12.63
CA GLN A 73 11.36 9.73 13.21
C GLN A 73 11.98 8.77 12.18
N LEU A 74 11.17 8.02 11.45
CA LEU A 74 11.64 7.13 10.38
C LEU A 74 12.22 7.92 9.21
N GLU A 75 11.60 9.04 8.82
CA GLU A 75 12.17 9.93 7.82
C GLU A 75 13.55 10.46 8.24
N GLN A 76 13.72 10.86 9.50
CA GLN A 76 15.03 11.27 10.02
C GLN A 76 16.05 10.12 9.98
N GLN A 77 15.65 8.92 10.41
CA GLN A 77 16.51 7.74 10.35
C GLN A 77 16.91 7.39 8.91
N LEU A 78 16.00 7.53 7.94
CA LEU A 78 16.33 7.37 6.51
C LEU A 78 17.39 8.38 6.07
N GLN A 79 17.32 9.63 6.52
CA GLN A 79 18.32 10.65 6.20
C GLN A 79 19.70 10.33 6.82
N ASP A 80 19.70 9.72 8.00
CA ASP A 80 20.92 9.40 8.74
C ASP A 80 21.58 8.07 8.26
N ASP A 81 20.83 7.18 7.60
CA ASP A 81 21.32 5.92 7.04
C ASP A 81 21.13 5.83 5.51
N SER A 82 22.20 6.17 4.79
CA SER A 82 22.23 6.10 3.32
C SER A 82 21.93 4.72 2.72
N LYS A 83 22.26 3.62 3.42
CA LYS A 83 21.98 2.26 2.92
C LYS A 83 20.49 1.97 3.06
N TRP A 84 19.91 2.36 4.18
CA TRP A 84 18.47 2.19 4.42
C TRP A 84 17.64 3.08 3.49
N MET A 85 18.07 4.32 3.24
CA MET A 85 17.49 5.19 2.21
C MET A 85 17.53 4.56 0.83
N ALA A 86 18.66 3.98 0.42
CA ALA A 86 18.77 3.34 -0.89
C ALA A 86 17.78 2.17 -1.04
N ALA A 87 17.61 1.37 0.02
CA ALA A 87 16.64 0.27 0.05
C ALA A 87 15.19 0.78 0.06
N TYR A 88 14.89 1.85 0.78
CA TYR A 88 13.58 2.51 0.74
C TYR A 88 13.23 3.02 -0.66
N GLN A 89 14.18 3.67 -1.34
CA GLN A 89 14.01 4.11 -2.73
C GLN A 89 13.85 2.94 -3.70
N GLU A 90 14.44 1.78 -3.42
CA GLU A 90 14.19 0.56 -4.18
C GLU A 90 12.76 0.08 -4.01
N ASN A 91 12.19 0.17 -2.80
CA ASN A 91 10.77 -0.14 -2.60
C ASN A 91 9.87 0.79 -3.42
N GLN A 92 10.25 2.06 -3.61
CA GLN A 92 9.51 2.98 -4.49
C GLN A 92 9.59 2.56 -5.96
N ARG A 93 10.77 2.15 -6.44
CA ARG A 93 10.96 1.63 -7.80
C ARG A 93 10.17 0.35 -8.03
N ALA A 94 10.22 -0.59 -7.09
CA ALA A 94 9.46 -1.82 -7.12
C ALA A 94 7.95 -1.55 -7.17
N TYR A 95 7.45 -0.62 -6.35
CA TYR A 95 6.04 -0.21 -6.39
C TYR A 95 5.63 0.37 -7.75
N VAL A 96 6.47 1.23 -8.35
CA VAL A 96 6.20 1.81 -9.69
C VAL A 96 6.16 0.72 -10.76
N ALA A 97 7.13 -0.20 -10.74
CA ALA A 97 7.18 -1.33 -11.67
C ALA A 97 5.93 -2.22 -11.54
N GLU A 98 5.53 -2.54 -10.30
CA GLU A 98 4.34 -3.36 -10.05
C GLU A 98 3.04 -2.62 -10.41
N ARG A 99 3.00 -1.29 -10.27
CA ARG A 99 1.86 -0.49 -10.74
C ARG A 99 1.71 -0.57 -12.26
N TRP A 100 2.83 -0.52 -13.00
CA TRP A 100 2.82 -0.72 -14.45
C TRP A 100 2.42 -2.15 -14.82
N ALA A 101 2.96 -3.16 -14.15
CA ALA A 101 2.58 -4.56 -14.36
C ALA A 101 1.10 -4.82 -14.05
N ASN A 102 0.49 -4.03 -13.16
CA ASN A 102 -0.93 -4.08 -12.87
C ASN A 102 -1.81 -3.44 -13.96
N CYS A 103 -1.27 -2.81 -14.99
CA CYS A 103 -2.06 -2.25 -16.08
C CYS A 103 -2.38 -3.32 -17.15
N SER A 104 -3.65 -3.40 -17.57
CA SER A 104 -4.03 -4.12 -18.79
C SER A 104 -3.64 -3.33 -20.04
N ALA A 105 -3.66 -3.96 -21.21
CA ALA A 105 -3.44 -3.26 -22.49
C ALA A 105 -4.43 -2.09 -22.70
N GLN A 106 -5.66 -2.22 -22.22
CA GLN A 106 -6.65 -1.15 -22.26
C GLN A 106 -6.29 -0.01 -21.30
N ASP A 107 -5.86 -0.33 -20.08
CA ASP A 107 -5.43 0.67 -19.10
C ASP A 107 -4.26 1.49 -19.65
N LEU A 108 -3.26 0.83 -20.26
CA LEU A 108 -2.10 1.50 -20.86
C LEU A 108 -2.51 2.50 -21.96
N LYS A 109 -3.38 2.08 -22.87
CA LYS A 109 -3.91 2.96 -23.93
C LYS A 109 -4.66 4.15 -23.34
N GLN A 110 -5.46 3.93 -22.30
CA GLN A 110 -6.25 4.99 -21.69
C GLN A 110 -5.38 5.97 -20.88
N LEU A 111 -4.35 5.49 -20.18
CA LEU A 111 -3.37 6.33 -19.49
C LEU A 111 -2.63 7.25 -20.46
N ASP A 112 -2.23 6.73 -21.63
CA ASP A 112 -1.61 7.51 -22.69
C ASP A 112 -2.55 8.59 -23.24
N GLN A 113 -3.78 8.20 -23.61
CA GLN A 113 -4.79 9.13 -24.13
C GLN A 113 -5.16 10.26 -23.16
N LEU A 114 -5.14 9.99 -21.86
CA LEU A 114 -5.45 10.96 -20.82
C LEU A 114 -4.22 11.75 -20.33
N GLY A 115 -3.01 11.43 -20.82
CA GLY A 115 -1.76 12.11 -20.45
C GLY A 115 -1.26 11.81 -19.03
N TYR A 116 -1.53 10.61 -18.51
CA TYR A 116 -1.19 10.22 -17.14
C TYR A 116 0.06 9.34 -17.01
N THR A 117 0.68 8.92 -18.11
CA THR A 117 1.85 8.04 -18.12
C THR A 117 2.99 8.56 -17.24
N THR A 118 3.37 9.84 -17.38
CA THR A 118 4.42 10.45 -16.55
C THR A 118 4.10 10.44 -15.05
N LEU A 119 2.81 10.58 -14.67
CA LEU A 119 2.42 10.50 -13.26
C LEU A 119 2.66 9.09 -12.70
N PHE A 120 2.48 8.06 -13.54
CA PHE A 120 2.73 6.67 -13.20
C PHE A 120 4.23 6.31 -13.13
N ASP A 121 5.13 7.20 -13.53
CA ASP A 121 6.57 6.97 -13.34
C ASP A 121 7.11 7.62 -12.08
N ILE A 122 6.59 8.80 -11.73
CA ILE A 122 7.18 9.65 -10.68
C ILE A 122 6.56 9.46 -9.30
N TYR A 123 5.30 9.03 -9.21
CA TYR A 123 4.62 8.89 -7.93
C TYR A 123 4.81 7.51 -7.33
N GLY A 124 5.53 7.39 -6.22
CA GLY A 124 5.75 6.12 -5.52
C GLY A 124 4.59 5.72 -4.60
N ILE A 125 4.91 4.89 -3.61
CA ILE A 125 4.06 4.53 -2.47
C ILE A 125 3.60 5.84 -1.80
N GLY A 126 2.32 5.94 -1.43
CA GLY A 126 1.78 7.18 -0.89
C GLY A 126 1.34 8.20 -1.94
N GLY A 127 1.65 7.99 -3.23
CA GLY A 127 1.48 9.03 -4.24
C GLY A 127 2.39 10.22 -3.98
N LEU A 128 3.61 9.98 -3.50
CA LEU A 128 4.65 10.99 -3.31
C LEU A 128 5.65 10.98 -4.48
N ARG A 129 6.09 12.16 -4.92
CA ARG A 129 7.21 12.30 -5.87
C ARG A 129 8.57 12.30 -5.19
N ASP A 130 8.62 12.81 -3.96
CA ASP A 130 9.83 12.78 -3.16
C ASP A 130 9.93 11.42 -2.47
N TRP A 131 10.78 10.56 -3.01
CA TRP A 131 11.01 9.19 -2.53
C TRP A 131 11.91 9.13 -1.28
N GLN A 132 12.05 10.25 -0.59
CA GLN A 132 12.68 10.34 0.74
C GLN A 132 11.65 10.61 1.85
N GLN A 133 10.40 10.90 1.48
CA GLN A 133 9.31 11.17 2.40
C GLN A 133 8.39 9.95 2.54
N ILE A 134 7.75 9.84 3.69
CA ILE A 134 6.75 8.83 4.02
C ILE A 134 5.42 9.54 4.24
N ARG A 135 4.45 9.29 3.37
CA ARG A 135 3.11 9.89 3.53
C ARG A 135 2.38 9.33 4.75
N CYS A 136 2.34 8.01 4.84
CA CYS A 136 1.78 7.24 5.95
C CYS A 136 2.38 5.83 5.98
N LEU A 137 2.43 5.25 7.17
CA LEU A 137 2.87 3.90 7.44
C LEU A 137 1.88 2.86 6.91
N HIS A 138 0.59 3.19 6.79
CA HIS A 138 -0.40 2.24 6.24
C HIS A 138 -0.08 1.81 4.82
N MET A 139 0.35 2.75 3.97
CA MET A 139 0.69 2.45 2.58
C MET A 139 2.04 1.73 2.46
N GLN A 140 3.00 2.03 3.34
CA GLN A 140 4.24 1.27 3.42
C GLN A 140 3.98 -0.18 3.85
N TYR A 141 3.15 -0.36 4.88
CA TYR A 141 2.80 -1.69 5.37
C TYR A 141 1.92 -2.46 4.39
N ALA A 142 1.04 -1.78 3.64
CA ALA A 142 0.29 -2.42 2.55
C ALA A 142 1.23 -2.98 1.47
N HIS A 143 2.28 -2.24 1.10
CA HIS A 143 3.30 -2.71 0.16
C HIS A 143 4.13 -3.87 0.74
N HIS A 144 4.52 -3.76 2.02
CA HIS A 144 5.24 -4.81 2.75
C HIS A 144 4.52 -6.17 2.74
N LEU A 145 3.21 -6.17 2.90
CA LEU A 145 2.43 -7.41 2.85
C LEU A 145 2.36 -8.03 1.44
N CYS A 146 2.82 -7.32 0.41
CA CYS A 146 2.80 -7.76 -0.98
C CYS A 146 4.21 -7.94 -1.59
N GLY A 147 5.27 -7.65 -0.84
CA GLY A 147 6.66 -7.66 -1.31
C GLY A 147 7.60 -7.03 -0.29
N GLU A 148 8.87 -6.85 -0.65
CA GLU A 148 9.82 -6.27 0.30
C GLU A 148 9.57 -4.77 0.53
N ASN A 149 9.58 -4.35 1.80
CA ASN A 149 9.51 -2.95 2.19
C ASN A 149 10.27 -2.75 3.51
N VAL A 150 11.30 -1.90 3.50
CA VAL A 150 12.16 -1.74 4.67
C VAL A 150 11.46 -1.06 5.85
N ILE A 151 10.46 -0.21 5.59
CA ILE A 151 9.64 0.40 6.64
C ILE A 151 8.71 -0.65 7.26
N GLY A 152 8.10 -1.51 6.44
CA GLY A 152 7.27 -2.60 6.93
C GLY A 152 8.04 -3.61 7.78
N GLN A 153 9.22 -4.02 7.33
CA GLN A 153 10.13 -4.88 8.10
C GLN A 153 10.52 -4.25 9.44
N TRP A 154 10.82 -2.95 9.44
CA TRP A 154 11.13 -2.22 10.67
C TRP A 154 9.92 -2.20 11.63
N LEU A 155 8.70 -2.01 11.11
CA LEU A 155 7.47 -2.05 11.93
C LEU A 155 7.20 -3.43 12.51
N ASP A 156 7.47 -4.50 11.77
CA ASP A 156 7.41 -5.86 12.29
C ASP A 156 8.38 -6.06 13.44
N GLU A 157 9.65 -5.67 13.26
CA GLU A 157 10.70 -5.83 14.27
C GLU A 157 10.42 -5.03 15.55
N HIS A 158 9.93 -3.80 15.43
CA HIS A 158 9.81 -2.88 16.57
C HIS A 158 8.43 -2.90 17.24
N TYR A 159 7.40 -3.33 16.51
CA TYR A 159 6.01 -3.31 17.00
C TYR A 159 5.28 -4.66 16.88
N GLY A 160 5.90 -5.69 16.30
CA GLY A 160 5.30 -7.02 16.17
C GLY A 160 4.03 -7.04 15.32
N LEU A 161 3.93 -6.18 14.30
CA LEU A 161 2.71 -6.08 13.49
C LEU A 161 2.40 -7.37 12.72
N ASN A 162 3.41 -8.12 12.30
CA ASN A 162 3.30 -9.47 11.73
C ASN A 162 2.74 -10.52 12.71
N GLU A 163 2.82 -10.26 14.02
CA GLU A 163 2.29 -11.13 15.08
C GLU A 163 0.90 -10.70 15.55
N LEU A 164 0.39 -9.57 15.05
CA LEU A 164 -0.90 -9.03 15.44
C LEU A 164 -2.03 -10.03 15.10
N THR A 165 -2.86 -10.33 16.10
CA THR A 165 -4.05 -11.14 15.88
C THR A 165 -5.06 -10.35 15.04
N ILE A 166 -5.41 -10.89 13.87
CA ILE A 166 -6.38 -10.29 12.96
C ILE A 166 -7.77 -10.85 13.25
N SER A 167 -8.68 -9.95 13.61
CA SER A 167 -10.10 -10.23 13.82
C SER A 167 -10.88 -10.18 12.50
N LEU A 168 -12.06 -10.82 12.52
CA LEU A 168 -13.05 -10.77 11.43
C LEU A 168 -14.01 -9.58 11.62
#